data_AF-A0A480BPU9-F1
#
_entry.id   AF-A0A480BPU9-F1
#
_cell.length_a   1.000
_cell.length_b   1.000
_cell.length_c   1.000
_cell.angle_alpha   90.00
_cell.angle_beta   90.00
_cell.angle_gamma   90.00
#
_symmetry.space_group_name_H-M   'P 1'
#
loop_
_entity.id
_entity.type
_entity.pdbx_description
1 polymer ?
#
loop_
_entity_poly.entity_id
_entity_poly.type
_entity_poly.pdbx_seq_one_letter_code
_entity_poly.pdbx_strand_id
1 'polypeptide(L)'
;RDATEENIQARVRGVLLMALSNKTGKLVLTTGNKTEMAVGYATLYGDMAGGFAVIKDVPKLLVYKLSHYRNTLSAVIPERVLTRAPSAELRPNQTDQDSLPPYDMLDAILELYIEQDRSAEDIARATGASLKTIREVIAMVTRNEYKRRQAAPGVRISQRAFGRDRRYPITSGFKEPRGG
;
A
#
# COMPACT_ATOMS: atom_id res chain seq x y z
N ARG A 1 13.61 -14.77 -2.34
CA ARG A 1 13.42 -14.46 -3.77
C ARG A 1 14.17 -13.17 -4.03
N ASP A 2 14.99 -13.11 -5.07
CA ASP A 2 15.71 -11.89 -5.41
C ASP A 2 14.71 -10.86 -5.97
N ALA A 3 14.80 -9.61 -5.49
CA ALA A 3 13.96 -8.49 -5.92
C ALA A 3 14.83 -7.34 -6.47
N THR A 4 16.13 -7.59 -6.66
CA THR A 4 17.13 -6.56 -6.96
C THR A 4 16.84 -5.91 -8.30
N GLU A 5 16.57 -6.69 -9.35
CA GLU A 5 16.30 -6.20 -10.70
C GLU A 5 15.00 -5.41 -10.77
N GLU A 6 13.94 -5.88 -10.11
CA GLU A 6 12.65 -5.18 -10.00
C GLU A 6 12.82 -3.84 -9.26
N ASN A 7 13.56 -3.83 -8.15
CA ASN A 7 13.81 -2.64 -7.35
C ASN A 7 14.67 -1.60 -8.09
N ILE A 8 15.65 -2.02 -8.89
CA ILE A 8 16.46 -1.09 -9.70
C ILE A 8 15.56 -0.35 -10.70
N GLN A 9 14.66 -1.06 -11.39
CA GLN A 9 13.72 -0.44 -12.33
C GLN A 9 12.85 0.63 -11.66
N ALA A 10 12.28 0.31 -10.49
CA ALA A 10 11.46 1.27 -9.75
C ALA A 10 12.25 2.51 -9.31
N ARG A 11 13.50 2.35 -8.85
CA ARG A 11 14.36 3.48 -8.45
C ARG A 11 14.77 4.36 -9.62
N VAL A 12 15.10 3.75 -10.77
CA VAL A 12 15.42 4.51 -11.99
C VAL A 12 14.23 5.38 -12.40
N ARG A 13 12.99 4.86 -12.35
CA ARG A 13 11.78 5.65 -12.60
C ARG A 13 11.67 6.85 -11.65
N GLY A 14 11.94 6.64 -10.36
CA GLY A 14 11.98 7.71 -9.36
C GLY A 14 13.02 8.80 -9.70
N VAL A 15 14.25 8.42 -10.05
CA VAL A 15 15.31 9.35 -10.46
C VAL A 15 14.89 10.20 -11.65
N LEU A 16 14.30 9.58 -12.68
CA LEU A 16 13.85 10.28 -13.89
C LEU A 16 12.75 11.31 -13.58
N LEU A 17 11.74 10.94 -12.77
CA LEU A 17 10.67 11.84 -12.39
C LEU A 17 11.18 13.03 -11.56
N MET A 18 12.11 12.79 -10.65
CA MET A 18 12.73 13.86 -9.86
C MET A 18 13.59 14.80 -10.72
N ALA A 19 14.31 14.27 -11.71
CA ALA A 19 15.05 15.10 -12.66
C ALA A 19 14.09 16.01 -13.47
N LEU A 20 12.95 15.48 -13.92
CA LEU A 20 11.93 16.27 -14.61
C LEU A 20 11.30 17.33 -13.70
N SER A 21 11.02 16.99 -12.44
CA SER A 21 10.55 17.94 -11.42
C SER A 21 11.52 19.11 -11.26
N ASN A 22 12.82 18.83 -11.10
CA ASN A 22 13.85 19.86 -10.98
C ASN A 22 13.91 20.76 -12.22
N LYS A 23 13.77 20.18 -13.42
CA LYS A 23 13.83 20.94 -14.68
C LYS A 23 12.61 21.82 -14.92
N THR A 24 11.44 21.41 -14.43
CA THR A 24 10.15 22.04 -14.75
C THR A 24 9.51 22.80 -13.60
N GLY A 25 10.05 22.68 -12.38
CA GLY A 25 9.46 23.25 -11.16
C GLY A 25 8.15 22.57 -10.71
N LYS A 26 7.81 21.41 -11.28
CA LYS A 26 6.57 20.68 -10.97
C LYS A 26 6.78 19.70 -9.82
N LEU A 27 5.76 19.52 -8.99
CA LEU A 27 5.77 18.55 -7.89
C LEU A 27 5.50 17.13 -8.40
N VAL A 28 6.36 16.17 -8.03
CA VAL A 28 6.09 14.74 -8.27
C VAL A 28 5.03 14.24 -7.29
N LEU A 29 3.94 13.68 -7.82
CA LEU A 29 2.91 13.01 -7.03
C LEU A 29 3.18 11.51 -6.99
N THR A 30 3.19 10.93 -5.78
CA THR A 30 3.29 9.47 -5.62
C THR A 30 1.89 8.84 -5.59
N THR A 31 1.83 7.59 -6.02
CA THR A 31 0.57 6.87 -6.30
C THR A 31 0.34 5.65 -5.42
N GLY A 32 1.16 5.47 -4.37
CA GLY A 32 0.96 4.38 -3.40
C GLY A 32 -0.32 4.60 -2.59
N ASN A 33 -1.17 3.59 -2.53
CA ASN A 33 -2.42 3.63 -1.76
C ASN A 33 -2.25 3.06 -0.33
N LYS A 34 -3.26 3.21 0.52
CA LYS A 34 -3.19 2.81 1.95
C LYS A 34 -2.86 1.34 2.11
N THR A 35 -3.46 0.48 1.29
CA THR A 35 -3.30 -0.97 1.32
C THR A 35 -1.87 -1.39 1.02
N GLU A 36 -1.31 -0.90 -0.08
CA GLU A 36 0.08 -1.18 -0.49
C GLU A 36 1.08 -0.66 0.54
N MET A 37 0.88 0.58 1.02
CA MET A 37 1.75 1.18 2.03
C MET A 37 1.67 0.46 3.38
N ALA A 38 0.50 -0.08 3.74
CA ALA A 38 0.30 -0.82 4.98
C ALA A 38 1.21 -2.04 5.02
N VAL A 39 1.19 -2.88 3.98
CA VAL A 39 2.00 -4.10 3.92
C VAL A 39 3.41 -3.86 3.36
N GLY A 40 3.72 -2.61 2.97
CA GLY A 40 5.01 -2.23 2.40
C GLY A 40 5.27 -2.82 1.02
N TYR A 41 4.21 -3.03 0.24
CA TYR A 41 4.26 -3.41 -1.17
C TYR A 41 4.64 -2.19 -2.01
N ALA A 42 5.89 -1.78 -1.85
CA ALA A 42 6.49 -0.61 -2.48
C ALA A 42 8.01 -0.68 -2.43
N THR A 43 8.64 -0.02 -3.38
CA THR A 43 10.08 0.15 -3.45
C THR A 43 10.47 1.46 -2.78
N LEU A 44 11.27 1.37 -1.72
CA LEU A 44 11.83 2.56 -1.08
C LEU A 44 12.69 3.32 -2.10
N TYR A 45 12.37 4.62 -2.25
CA TYR A 45 12.97 5.54 -3.23
C TYR A 45 12.70 5.19 -4.70
N GLY A 46 11.75 4.28 -4.96
CA GLY A 46 11.19 4.03 -6.28
C GLY A 46 9.86 4.76 -6.43
N ASP A 47 8.76 4.00 -6.43
CA ASP A 47 7.38 4.49 -6.44
C ASP A 47 7.02 5.37 -5.23
N MET A 48 7.79 5.26 -4.14
CA MET A 48 7.66 6.14 -2.97
C MET A 48 8.32 7.52 -3.16
N ALA A 49 9.11 7.73 -4.21
CA ALA A 49 9.83 8.98 -4.44
C ALA A 49 8.91 10.06 -5.03
N GLY A 50 8.61 11.08 -4.23
CA GLY A 50 7.88 12.25 -4.67
C GLY A 50 7.60 13.22 -3.53
N GLY A 51 6.99 14.36 -3.85
CA GLY A 51 6.74 15.42 -2.89
C GLY A 51 5.38 15.33 -2.18
N PHE A 52 4.41 14.62 -2.77
CA PHE A 52 3.09 14.46 -2.16
C PHE A 52 2.38 13.18 -2.61
N ALA A 53 1.76 12.46 -1.67
CA ALA A 53 1.07 11.20 -1.89
C ALA A 53 -0.45 11.40 -1.81
N VAL A 54 -1.09 11.61 -2.96
CA VAL A 54 -2.50 12.04 -3.03
C VAL A 54 -3.46 11.01 -2.44
N ILE A 55 -3.16 9.72 -2.65
CA ILE A 55 -4.03 8.60 -2.25
C ILE A 55 -3.44 7.73 -1.14
N LYS A 56 -2.47 8.24 -0.36
CA LYS A 56 -1.77 7.47 0.68
C LYS A 56 -2.66 6.85 1.75
N ASP A 57 -3.84 7.43 1.97
CA ASP A 57 -4.80 7.01 3.00
C ASP A 57 -6.12 6.50 2.39
N VAL A 58 -6.11 6.15 1.11
CA VAL A 58 -7.23 5.54 0.38
C VAL A 58 -6.99 4.03 0.26
N PRO A 59 -7.84 3.15 0.81
CA PRO A 59 -7.74 1.69 0.59
C PRO A 59 -7.91 1.31 -0.89
N LYS A 60 -7.33 0.19 -1.33
CA LYS A 60 -7.34 -0.24 -2.74
C LYS A 60 -8.76 -0.36 -3.28
N LEU A 61 -9.67 -0.98 -2.54
CA LEU A 61 -11.07 -1.09 -2.98
C LEU A 61 -11.75 0.28 -3.08
N LEU A 62 -11.37 1.25 -2.24
CA LEU A 62 -11.88 2.60 -2.36
C LEU A 62 -11.30 3.32 -3.59
N VAL A 63 -10.05 3.04 -3.99
CA VAL A 63 -9.49 3.56 -5.25
C VAL A 63 -10.33 3.11 -6.45
N TYR A 64 -10.73 1.83 -6.51
CA TYR A 64 -11.62 1.33 -7.56
C TYR A 64 -12.98 2.02 -7.53
N LYS A 65 -13.64 2.10 -6.35
CA LYS A 65 -14.93 2.79 -6.19
C LYS A 65 -14.86 4.25 -6.64
N LEU A 66 -13.81 4.98 -6.25
CA LEU A 66 -13.60 6.37 -6.65
C LEU A 66 -13.33 6.52 -8.14
N SER A 67 -12.65 5.54 -8.76
CA SER A 67 -12.38 5.55 -10.19
C SER A 67 -13.66 5.35 -11.01
N HIS A 68 -14.51 4.39 -10.60
CA HIS A 68 -15.84 4.22 -11.21
C HIS A 68 -16.70 5.46 -11.04
N TYR A 69 -16.76 6.04 -9.84
CA TYR A 69 -17.46 7.30 -9.60
C TYR A 69 -16.92 8.45 -10.47
N ARG A 70 -15.60 8.61 -10.59
CA ARG A 70 -15.01 9.65 -11.44
C ARG A 70 -15.45 9.48 -12.90
N ASN A 71 -15.56 8.25 -13.38
CA ASN A 71 -16.01 7.97 -14.74
C ASN A 71 -17.51 8.23 -14.97
N THR A 72 -18.36 8.22 -13.93
CA THR A 72 -19.77 8.64 -14.09
C THR A 72 -19.89 10.14 -14.34
N LEU A 73 -18.91 10.94 -13.90
CA LEU A 73 -18.87 12.39 -14.16
C LEU A 73 -18.32 12.71 -15.56
N SER A 74 -17.29 11.96 -15.98
CA SER A 74 -16.71 12.05 -17.32
C SER A 74 -15.76 10.87 -17.50
N ALA A 75 -15.88 10.14 -18.61
CA ALA A 75 -15.10 8.94 -18.91
C ALA A 75 -13.63 9.28 -19.21
N VAL A 76 -12.82 9.43 -18.17
CA VAL A 76 -11.40 9.81 -18.26
C VAL A 76 -10.45 8.66 -17.91
N ILE A 77 -10.91 7.66 -17.16
CA ILE A 77 -10.13 6.46 -16.82
C ILE A 77 -10.56 5.34 -17.78
N PRO A 78 -9.67 4.82 -18.64
CA PRO A 78 -10.03 3.73 -19.55
C PRO A 78 -10.44 2.46 -18.81
N GLU A 79 -11.50 1.79 -19.26
CA GLU A 79 -12.03 0.58 -18.61
C GLU A 79 -10.98 -0.53 -18.44
N ARG A 80 -10.08 -0.68 -19.42
CA ARG A 80 -8.95 -1.64 -19.35
C ARG A 80 -8.04 -1.44 -18.13
N VAL A 81 -7.97 -0.23 -17.57
CA VAL A 81 -7.16 0.06 -16.37
C VAL A 81 -7.85 -0.50 -15.12
N LEU A 82 -9.18 -0.57 -15.12
CA LEU A 82 -10.00 -1.05 -14.01
C LEU A 82 -10.16 -2.56 -14.02
N THR A 83 -10.21 -3.18 -15.21
CA THR A 83 -10.47 -4.62 -15.36
C THR A 83 -9.21 -5.48 -15.40
N ARG A 84 -8.05 -4.90 -15.75
CA ARG A 84 -6.78 -5.65 -15.73
C ARG A 84 -6.36 -6.03 -14.30
N ALA A 85 -5.67 -7.16 -14.17
CA ALA A 85 -5.08 -7.56 -12.91
C ALA A 85 -4.07 -6.48 -12.44
N PRO A 86 -4.09 -6.11 -11.14
CA PRO A 86 -3.19 -5.12 -10.59
C PRO A 86 -1.76 -5.66 -10.55
N SER A 87 -0.79 -4.83 -10.95
CA SER A 87 0.61 -5.19 -11.16
C SER A 87 1.52 -3.96 -11.13
N ALA A 88 2.76 -4.14 -10.65
CA ALA A 88 3.84 -3.15 -10.74
C ALA A 88 4.56 -3.12 -12.11
N GLU A 89 4.30 -4.12 -12.98
CA GLU A 89 4.87 -4.24 -14.33
C GLU A 89 6.42 -4.15 -14.32
N LEU A 90 7.06 -4.87 -13.40
CA LEU A 90 8.52 -4.95 -13.22
C LEU A 90 9.11 -6.27 -13.75
N ARG A 91 8.27 -7.29 -13.97
CA ARG A 91 8.64 -8.55 -14.62
C ARG A 91 7.48 -9.16 -15.40
N PRO A 92 7.74 -10.10 -16.34
CA PRO A 92 6.68 -10.75 -17.10
C PRO A 92 5.66 -11.48 -16.22
N ASN A 93 4.38 -11.36 -16.60
CA ASN A 93 3.24 -12.01 -15.95
C ASN A 93 3.12 -11.71 -14.43
N GLN A 94 3.66 -10.58 -13.98
CA GLN A 94 3.57 -10.17 -12.57
C GLN A 94 2.14 -9.80 -12.21
N THR A 95 1.67 -10.30 -11.07
CA THR A 95 0.46 -9.81 -10.41
C THR A 95 0.74 -9.49 -8.95
N ASP A 96 -0.01 -8.57 -8.36
CA ASP A 96 0.12 -8.25 -6.93
C ASP A 96 -0.22 -9.49 -6.06
N GLN A 97 -1.10 -10.36 -6.55
CA GLN A 97 -1.50 -11.62 -5.91
C GLN A 97 -0.37 -12.66 -5.85
N ASP A 98 0.75 -12.46 -6.55
CA ASP A 98 1.96 -13.28 -6.41
C ASP A 98 2.57 -13.18 -5.01
N SER A 99 2.22 -12.14 -4.23
CA SER A 99 2.80 -11.87 -2.91
C SER A 99 1.79 -11.39 -1.88
N LEU A 100 0.59 -10.98 -2.29
CA LEU A 100 -0.45 -10.47 -1.41
C LEU A 100 -1.71 -11.35 -1.47
N PRO A 101 -2.48 -11.44 -0.38
CA PRO A 101 -3.85 -11.92 -0.45
C PRO A 101 -4.70 -11.07 -1.42
N PRO A 102 -5.83 -11.59 -1.90
CA PRO A 102 -6.86 -10.80 -2.60
C PRO A 102 -7.19 -9.50 -1.86
N TYR A 103 -7.41 -8.42 -2.62
CA TYR A 103 -7.55 -7.07 -2.06
C TYR A 103 -8.78 -6.88 -1.19
N ASP A 104 -9.86 -7.59 -1.47
CA ASP A 104 -11.06 -7.64 -0.64
C ASP A 104 -10.78 -8.16 0.77
N MET A 105 -10.02 -9.26 0.85
CA MET A 105 -9.57 -9.83 2.12
C MET A 105 -8.53 -8.93 2.79
N LEU A 106 -7.55 -8.43 2.02
CA LEU A 106 -6.47 -7.63 2.55
C LEU A 106 -6.97 -6.30 3.13
N ASP A 107 -7.82 -5.56 2.41
CA ASP A 107 -8.41 -4.31 2.90
C ASP A 107 -9.21 -4.55 4.18
N ALA A 108 -10.01 -5.62 4.25
CA ALA A 108 -10.80 -5.97 5.43
C ALA A 108 -9.92 -6.29 6.66
N ILE A 109 -8.85 -7.07 6.47
CA ILE A 109 -7.89 -7.36 7.55
C ILE A 109 -7.22 -6.07 8.02
N LEU A 110 -6.77 -5.22 7.09
CA LEU A 110 -6.08 -3.98 7.41
C LEU A 110 -6.98 -2.97 8.12
N GLU A 111 -8.23 -2.83 7.71
CA GLU A 111 -9.20 -1.96 8.38
C GLU A 111 -9.40 -2.38 9.85
N LEU A 112 -9.68 -3.67 10.09
CA LEU A 112 -9.91 -4.19 11.43
C LEU A 112 -8.65 -4.10 12.31
N TYR A 113 -7.47 -4.37 11.74
CA TYR A 113 -6.22 -4.34 12.48
C TYR A 113 -5.72 -2.91 12.76
N ILE A 114 -5.75 -2.02 11.77
CA ILE A 114 -5.14 -0.68 11.87
C ILE A 114 -6.11 0.34 12.43
N GLU A 115 -7.36 0.31 11.96
CA GLU A 115 -8.35 1.33 12.30
C GLU A 115 -9.14 0.96 13.55
N GLN A 116 -9.45 -0.32 13.72
CA GLN A 116 -10.29 -0.81 14.82
C GLN A 116 -9.52 -1.55 15.93
N ASP A 117 -8.20 -1.71 15.81
CA ASP A 117 -7.33 -2.31 16.84
C ASP A 117 -7.74 -3.74 17.28
N ARG A 118 -8.32 -4.51 16.34
CA ARG A 118 -8.78 -5.87 16.60
C ARG A 118 -7.61 -6.85 16.66
N SER A 119 -7.73 -7.86 17.53
CA SER A 119 -6.79 -8.98 17.59
C SER A 119 -6.88 -9.87 16.34
N ALA A 120 -5.84 -10.66 16.07
CA ALA A 120 -5.85 -11.62 14.97
C ALA A 120 -7.05 -12.60 15.06
N GLU A 121 -7.43 -13.03 16.27
CA GLU A 121 -8.55 -13.92 16.51
C GLU A 121 -9.90 -13.25 16.23
N ASP A 122 -10.07 -11.98 16.60
CA ASP A 122 -11.27 -11.19 16.30
C ASP A 122 -11.40 -10.98 14.78
N ILE A 123 -10.29 -10.66 14.11
CA ILE A 123 -10.23 -10.50 12.65
C ILE A 123 -10.62 -11.80 11.95
N ALA A 124 -10.12 -12.95 12.41
CA ALA A 124 -10.46 -14.25 11.85
C ALA A 124 -11.97 -14.52 11.94
N ARG A 125 -12.59 -14.23 13.10
CA ARG A 125 -14.05 -14.37 13.29
C ARG A 125 -14.86 -13.44 12.40
N ALA A 126 -14.38 -12.22 12.18
CA ALA A 126 -15.09 -11.22 11.39
C ALA A 126 -14.97 -11.45 9.87
N THR A 127 -13.82 -11.91 9.39
CA THR A 127 -13.50 -12.01 7.96
C THR A 127 -13.60 -13.42 7.40
N GLY A 128 -13.56 -14.45 8.25
CA GLY A 128 -13.41 -15.84 7.84
C GLY A 128 -12.00 -16.18 7.32
N ALA A 129 -11.06 -15.23 7.32
CA ALA A 129 -9.69 -15.49 6.90
C ALA A 129 -8.94 -16.36 7.92
N SER A 130 -7.98 -17.16 7.43
CA SER A 130 -7.17 -18.00 8.32
C SER A 130 -6.28 -17.16 9.23
N LEU A 131 -6.09 -17.60 10.48
CA LEU A 131 -5.13 -16.97 11.40
C LEU A 131 -3.71 -16.89 10.82
N LYS A 132 -3.33 -17.86 9.98
CA LYS A 132 -2.05 -17.85 9.28
C LYS A 132 -1.94 -16.63 8.37
N THR A 133 -2.92 -16.43 7.48
CA THR A 133 -2.98 -15.29 6.56
C THR A 133 -3.00 -13.96 7.30
N ILE A 134 -3.81 -13.85 8.35
CA ILE A 134 -3.91 -12.63 9.15
C ILE A 134 -2.57 -12.29 9.80
N ARG A 135 -1.92 -13.27 10.44
CA ARG A 135 -0.60 -13.08 11.07
C ARG A 135 0.49 -12.74 10.05
N GLU A 136 0.43 -13.30 8.84
CA GLU A 136 1.32 -12.92 7.73
C GLU A 136 1.13 -11.45 7.33
N VAL A 137 -0.12 -10.98 7.20
CA VAL A 137 -0.45 -9.57 6.93
C VAL A 137 0.05 -8.66 8.06
N ILE A 138 -0.23 -9.00 9.32
CA ILE A 138 0.24 -8.24 10.49
C ILE A 138 1.77 -8.15 10.51
N ALA A 139 2.47 -9.25 10.22
CA ALA A 139 3.92 -9.26 10.13
C ALA A 139 4.45 -8.39 8.98
N MET A 140 3.77 -8.35 7.84
CA MET A 140 4.09 -7.41 6.75
C MET A 140 3.92 -5.96 7.18
N VAL A 141 2.82 -5.65 7.90
CA VAL A 141 2.61 -4.30 8.44
C VAL A 141 3.76 -3.90 9.35
N THR A 142 4.07 -4.72 10.36
CA THR A 142 5.09 -4.38 11.37
C THR A 142 6.48 -4.21 10.77
N ARG A 143 6.92 -5.10 9.87
CA ARG A 143 8.28 -5.05 9.29
C ARG A 143 8.52 -3.87 8.35
N ASN A 144 7.47 -3.29 7.78
CA ASN A 144 7.58 -2.20 6.80
C ASN A 144 7.40 -0.80 7.38
N GLU A 145 7.46 -0.65 8.71
CA GLU A 145 7.39 0.65 9.39
C GLU A 145 8.46 1.64 8.88
N TYR A 146 9.68 1.16 8.62
CA TYR A 146 10.78 1.99 8.11
C TYR A 146 10.44 2.61 6.75
N LYS A 147 9.72 1.90 5.87
CA LYS A 147 9.30 2.45 4.57
C LYS A 147 8.29 3.57 4.78
N ARG A 148 7.27 3.33 5.62
CA ARG A 148 6.20 4.31 5.88
C ARG A 148 6.72 5.60 6.51
N ARG A 149 7.74 5.53 7.37
CA ARG A 149 8.36 6.74 7.94
C ARG A 149 9.07 7.63 6.92
N GLN A 150 9.41 7.08 5.76
CA GLN A 150 10.12 7.77 4.68
C GLN A 150 9.19 8.10 3.50
N ALA A 151 7.90 7.76 3.61
CA ALA A 151 6.91 8.07 2.58
C ALA A 151 6.62 9.58 2.54
N ALA A 152 6.29 10.08 1.35
CA ALA A 152 5.87 11.46 1.15
C ALA A 152 4.67 11.85 2.05
N PRO A 153 4.54 13.13 2.44
CA PRO A 153 3.33 13.63 3.08
C PRO A 153 2.13 13.47 2.14
N GLY A 154 0.91 13.48 2.69
CA GLY A 154 -0.29 13.33 1.87
C GLY A 154 -1.56 13.50 2.70
N VAL A 155 -2.71 13.35 2.04
CA VAL A 155 -4.02 13.54 2.64
C VAL A 155 -4.36 12.39 3.59
N ARG A 156 -5.03 12.72 4.70
CA ARG A 156 -5.69 11.75 5.60
C ARG A 156 -7.19 11.83 5.38
N ILE A 157 -7.83 10.68 5.22
CA ILE A 157 -9.29 10.55 5.12
C ILE A 157 -9.88 9.55 6.12
N SER A 158 -9.03 8.72 6.74
CA SER A 158 -9.44 7.70 7.71
C SER A 158 -9.32 8.17 9.16
N GLN A 159 -9.97 7.44 10.07
CA GLN A 159 -9.92 7.73 11.50
C GLN A 159 -8.53 7.46 12.09
N ARG A 160 -7.82 6.42 11.62
CA ARG A 160 -6.42 6.14 12.00
C ARG A 160 -5.56 5.99 10.73
N ALA A 161 -4.75 7.02 10.46
CA ALA A 161 -3.78 7.01 9.38
C ALA A 161 -2.37 6.65 9.86
N PHE A 162 -1.56 6.09 8.97
CA PHE A 162 -0.14 5.87 9.25
C PHE A 162 0.61 7.20 9.45
N GLY A 163 1.54 7.23 10.41
CA GLY A 163 2.35 8.40 10.72
C GLY A 163 2.00 9.00 12.08
N ARG A 164 1.29 10.14 12.10
CA ARG A 164 1.02 10.86 13.35
C ARG A 164 0.16 10.05 14.33
N ASP A 165 -0.83 9.32 13.83
CA ASP A 165 -1.85 8.64 14.64
C ASP A 165 -1.48 7.20 15.02
N ARG A 166 -0.68 6.51 14.20
CA ARG A 166 -0.16 5.17 14.49
C ARG A 166 1.36 5.17 14.44
N ARG A 167 2.01 5.15 15.61
CA ARG A 167 3.47 5.18 15.77
C ARG A 167 3.98 3.87 16.36
N TYR A 168 4.66 3.08 15.55
CA TYR A 168 5.41 1.91 16.03
C TYR A 168 6.91 2.17 15.89
N PRO A 169 7.77 1.59 16.76
CA PRO A 169 9.20 1.69 16.59
C PRO A 169 9.65 0.96 15.31
N ILE A 170 10.65 1.50 14.62
CA ILE A 170 11.29 0.80 13.48
C ILE A 170 11.94 -0.49 13.97
N THR A 171 12.69 -0.41 15.07
CA THR A 171 13.31 -1.55 15.75
C THR A 171 12.31 -2.13 16.74
N SER A 172 11.41 -2.99 16.25
CA SER A 172 10.45 -3.72 17.09
C SER A 172 10.77 -5.22 17.11
N GLY A 173 11.03 -5.76 18.31
CA GLY A 173 11.10 -7.21 18.54
C GLY A 173 9.76 -7.85 18.89
N PHE A 174 8.69 -7.05 18.96
CA PHE A 174 7.37 -7.53 19.33
C PHE A 174 6.85 -8.52 18.28
N LYS A 175 6.59 -9.74 18.72
CA LYS A 175 5.86 -10.76 17.97
C LYS A 175 4.51 -10.88 18.66
N GLU A 176 3.44 -10.72 17.88
CA GLU A 176 2.09 -10.91 18.39
C GLU A 176 2.02 -12.30 19.07
N PRO A 177 1.56 -12.39 20.33
CA PRO A 177 1.54 -13.65 21.04
C PRO A 177 0.74 -14.66 20.21
N ARG A 178 1.31 -15.85 20.02
CA ARG A 178 0.56 -16.97 19.44
C ARG A 178 -0.53 -17.28 20.46
N GLY A 179 -1.77 -16.83 20.18
CA GLY A 179 -2.93 -17.25 20.97
C GLY A 179 -2.86 -18.77 21.13
N GLY A 180 -2.93 -19.20 22.39
CA GLY A 180 -2.88 -20.62 22.79
C GLY A 180 -4.05 -21.41 22.24
#